data_AF-A0A2P5XA38-F1
#
_entry.id   AF-A0A2P5XA38-F1
#
_cell.length_a   1.000
_cell.length_b   1.000
_cell.length_c   1.000
_cell.angle_alpha   90.00
_cell.angle_beta   90.00
_cell.angle_gamma   90.00
#
_symmetry.space_group_name_H-M   'P 1'
#
loop_
_entity.id
_entity.type
_entity.pdbx_description
1 polymer ?
#
loop_
_entity_poly.entity_id
_entity_poly.type
_entity_poly.pdbx_seq_one_letter_code
_entity_poly.pdbx_strand_id
1 'polypeptide(L)'
;MPQWEETVDESRSRYKQIIKALADKYPSENLLLVTHGEGVGVSISGFLEHTTVVEVEYCGYAELKRIMTCKNGSTTAGNFLVLTKSGQSGITYFD
;
A
#
# COMPACT_ATOMS: atom_id res chain seq x y z
N MET A 1 -0.41 -6.98 17.98
CA MET A 1 0.91 -6.35 17.75
C MET A 1 1.87 -7.44 17.30
N PRO A 2 2.74 -7.20 16.31
CA PRO A 2 3.73 -8.20 15.90
C PRO A 2 4.63 -8.56 17.10
N GLN A 3 5.17 -9.78 17.08
CA GLN A 3 6.19 -10.18 18.04
C GLN A 3 7.47 -9.38 17.76
N TRP A 4 8.13 -8.92 18.83
CA TRP A 4 9.38 -8.18 18.71
C TRP A 4 10.49 -9.08 18.14
N GLU A 5 11.38 -8.45 17.36
CA GLU A 5 12.31 -9.04 16.38
C GLU A 5 11.68 -9.67 15.12
N GLU A 6 10.75 -8.96 14.46
CA GLU A 6 10.37 -9.31 13.07
C GLU A 6 11.49 -8.96 12.08
N THR A 7 11.65 -9.77 11.05
CA THR A 7 12.52 -9.46 9.91
C THR A 7 11.91 -8.36 9.03
N VAL A 8 12.74 -7.73 8.20
CA VAL A 8 12.27 -6.71 7.24
C VAL A 8 11.19 -7.29 6.32
N ASP A 9 11.38 -8.49 5.78
CA ASP A 9 10.41 -9.10 4.85
C ASP A 9 9.09 -9.49 5.52
N GLU A 10 9.14 -9.94 6.78
CA GLU A 10 7.93 -10.17 7.59
C GLU A 10 7.17 -8.86 7.84
N SER A 11 7.89 -7.79 8.18
CA SER A 11 7.29 -6.47 8.38
C SER A 11 6.62 -5.96 7.10
N ARG A 12 7.26 -6.11 5.94
CA ARG A 12 6.73 -5.73 4.62
C ARG A 12 5.50 -6.54 4.26
N SER A 13 5.56 -7.85 4.47
CA SER A 13 4.42 -8.75 4.26
C SER A 13 3.22 -8.32 5.12
N ARG A 14 3.46 -8.00 6.39
CA ARG A 14 2.45 -7.51 7.33
C ARG A 14 1.86 -6.16 6.90
N TYR A 15 2.68 -5.21 6.47
CA TYR A 15 2.20 -3.91 5.96
C TYR A 15 1.33 -4.09 4.70
N LYS A 16 1.77 -4.90 3.73
CA LYS A 16 0.98 -5.20 2.53
C LYS A 16 -0.37 -5.84 2.89
N GLN A 17 -0.36 -6.81 3.81
CA GLN A 17 -1.57 -7.48 4.28
C GLN A 17 -2.54 -6.52 4.96
N ILE A 18 -2.07 -5.65 5.86
CA ILE A 18 -2.96 -4.73 6.59
C ILE A 18 -3.55 -3.66 5.67
N ILE A 19 -2.79 -3.14 4.71
CA ILE A 19 -3.30 -2.19 3.69
C ILE A 19 -4.45 -2.84 2.92
N LYS A 20 -4.25 -4.09 2.45
CA LYS A 20 -5.29 -4.83 1.73
C LYS A 20 -6.51 -5.10 2.63
N ALA A 21 -6.29 -5.58 3.85
CA ALA A 21 -7.37 -5.94 4.77
C ALA A 21 -8.24 -4.73 5.16
N LEU A 22 -7.62 -3.56 5.38
CA LEU A 22 -8.34 -2.32 5.66
C LEU A 22 -9.18 -1.88 4.46
N ALA A 23 -8.61 -1.91 3.26
CA ALA A 23 -9.36 -1.60 2.06
C ALA A 23 -10.53 -2.59 1.87
N ASP A 24 -10.30 -3.90 2.01
CA ASP A 24 -11.35 -4.93 1.93
C ASP A 24 -12.48 -4.71 2.95
N LYS A 25 -12.15 -4.25 4.16
CA LYS A 25 -13.12 -3.95 5.22
C LYS A 25 -14.00 -2.75 4.89
N TYR A 26 -13.45 -1.75 4.20
CA TYR A 26 -14.14 -0.50 3.84
C TYR A 26 -14.16 -0.29 2.32
N PRO A 27 -14.90 -1.15 1.56
CA PRO A 27 -14.80 -1.21 0.11
C PRO A 27 -15.35 0.03 -0.62
N SER A 28 -16.16 0.84 0.05
CA SER A 28 -16.84 2.01 -0.52
C SER A 28 -16.29 3.34 -0.01
N GLU A 29 -15.18 3.32 0.73
CA GLU A 29 -14.61 4.49 1.38
C GLU A 29 -13.22 4.82 0.83
N ASN A 30 -12.86 6.10 0.87
CA ASN A 30 -11.48 6.53 0.69
C ASN A 30 -10.77 6.45 2.04
N LEU A 31 -9.64 5.73 2.11
CA LEU A 31 -8.89 5.52 3.34
C LEU A 31 -7.62 6.36 3.36
N LEU A 32 -7.41 7.09 4.46
CA LEU A 32 -6.14 7.76 4.77
C LEU A 32 -5.40 6.94 5.82
N LEU A 33 -4.23 6.41 5.48
CA LEU A 33 -3.38 5.64 6.37
C LEU A 33 -2.13 6.44 6.74
N VAL A 34 -2.00 6.82 8.02
CA VAL A 34 -0.82 7.52 8.54
C VAL A 34 0.09 6.50 9.24
N THR A 35 1.33 6.36 8.76
CA THR A 35 2.28 5.38 9.28
C THR A 35 3.73 5.83 9.08
N HIS A 36 4.71 4.94 9.33
CA HIS A 36 6.13 5.18 9.18
C HIS A 36 6.61 4.96 7.73
N GLY A 37 7.84 5.40 7.43
CA GLY A 37 8.44 5.30 6.09
C GLY A 37 8.37 3.90 5.48
N GLU A 38 8.64 2.84 6.26
CA GLU A 38 8.55 1.45 5.76
C GLU A 38 7.13 1.10 5.28
N GLY A 39 6.10 1.49 6.05
CA GLY A 39 4.71 1.23 5.68
C GLY A 39 4.28 2.01 4.43
N VAL A 40 4.75 3.25 4.29
CA VAL A 40 4.54 4.06 3.08
C VAL A 40 5.27 3.44 1.88
N GLY A 41 6.52 3.01 2.03
CA GLY A 41 7.28 2.34 0.97
C GLY A 41 6.61 1.04 0.50
N VAL A 42 6.12 0.22 1.43
CA VAL A 42 5.40 -1.03 1.12
C VAL A 42 4.10 -0.78 0.34
N SER A 43 3.46 0.37 0.52
CA SER A 43 2.29 0.72 -0.29
C SER A 43 2.63 0.90 -1.78
N ILE A 44 3.90 1.11 -2.13
CA ILE A 44 4.38 1.07 -3.51
C ILE A 44 4.88 -0.33 -3.86
N SER A 45 5.97 -0.79 -3.25
CA SER A 45 6.65 -2.05 -3.63
C SER A 45 5.81 -3.31 -3.41
N GLY A 46 4.79 -3.24 -2.54
CA GLY A 46 3.85 -4.32 -2.32
C GLY A 46 2.81 -4.45 -3.43
N PHE A 47 2.53 -3.41 -4.20
CA PHE A 47 1.44 -3.35 -5.17
C PHE A 47 1.88 -2.92 -6.59
N LEU A 48 3.13 -2.51 -6.76
CA LEU A 48 3.80 -2.33 -8.04
C LEU A 48 4.90 -3.40 -8.17
N GLU A 49 4.73 -4.29 -9.15
CA GLU A 49 5.65 -5.42 -9.34
C GLU A 49 7.04 -4.94 -9.75
N HIS A 50 8.07 -5.66 -9.31
CA HIS A 50 9.49 -5.40 -9.61
C HIS A 50 10.04 -4.05 -9.13
N THR A 51 9.29 -3.30 -8.32
CA THR A 51 9.72 -2.00 -7.82
C THR A 51 10.51 -2.08 -6.51
N THR A 52 11.62 -1.32 -6.43
CA THR A 52 12.38 -1.09 -5.20
C THR A 52 12.24 0.36 -4.74
N VAL A 53 11.71 0.56 -3.53
CA VAL A 53 11.64 1.89 -2.89
C VAL A 53 12.97 2.20 -2.23
N VAL A 54 13.54 3.35 -2.56
CA VAL A 54 14.84 3.84 -2.07
C VAL A 54 14.66 4.76 -0.88
N GLU A 55 13.69 5.67 -0.97
CA GLU A 55 13.51 6.73 0.01
C GLU A 55 12.03 7.10 0.15
N VAL A 56 11.64 7.41 1.39
CA VAL A 56 10.39 8.05 1.74
C VAL A 56 10.72 9.25 2.60
N GLU A 57 10.50 10.44 2.05
CA GLU A 57 10.72 11.73 2.72
C GLU A 57 9.70 11.97 3.83
N TYR A 58 9.98 12.94 4.70
CA TYR A 58 9.03 13.38 5.70
C TYR A 58 7.74 13.90 5.04
N CYS A 59 6.58 13.43 5.51
CA CYS A 59 5.28 13.67 4.88
C CYS A 59 5.14 13.15 3.43
N GLY A 60 6.04 12.28 2.97
CA GLY A 60 5.87 11.56 1.72
C GLY A 60 4.61 10.69 1.76
N TYR A 61 3.90 10.61 0.63
CA TYR A 61 2.63 9.89 0.55
C TYR A 61 2.50 9.08 -0.73
N ALA A 62 1.70 8.02 -0.66
CA ALA A 62 1.36 7.19 -1.80
C ALA A 62 -0.16 7.21 -2.03
N GLU A 63 -0.55 7.27 -3.30
CA GLU A 63 -1.93 7.12 -3.74
C GLU A 63 -2.10 5.78 -4.46
N LEU A 64 -3.05 4.99 -3.98
CA LEU A 64 -3.44 3.72 -4.58
C LEU A 64 -4.94 3.77 -4.89
N LYS A 65 -5.31 3.19 -6.03
CA LYS A 65 -6.70 3.03 -6.45
C LYS A 65 -6.97 1.56 -6.73
N ARG A 66 -8.17 1.07 -6.44
CA ARG A 66 -8.59 -0.27 -6.91
C ARG A 66 -10.01 -0.21 -7.45
N ILE A 67 -10.32 -1.10 -8.37
CA ILE A 67 -11.64 -1.18 -8.98
C ILE A 67 -12.51 -2.12 -8.12
N MET A 68 -13.67 -1.63 -7.71
CA MET A 68 -14.68 -2.45 -7.04
C MET A 68 -15.77 -2.82 -8.05
N THR A 69 -16.05 -4.12 -8.18
CA THR A 69 -17.13 -4.61 -9.04
C THR A 69 -18.27 -5.14 -8.18
N CYS A 70 -19.47 -4.60 -8.38
CA CYS A 70 -20.68 -5.08 -7.71
C CYS A 70 -21.57 -5.79 -8.74
N LYS A 71 -21.79 -7.09 -8.58
CA LYS A 71 -22.72 -7.89 -9.42
C LYS A 71 -23.61 -8.73 -8.53
N ASN A 72 -24.93 -8.62 -8.71
CA ASN A 72 -25.94 -9.44 -8.03
C ASN A 72 -25.77 -9.50 -6.49
N GLY A 73 -25.42 -8.37 -5.86
CA GLY A 73 -25.19 -8.29 -4.41
C GLY A 73 -23.82 -8.82 -3.94
N SER A 74 -23.00 -9.39 -4.82
CA SER A 74 -21.60 -9.73 -4.54
C SER A 74 -20.68 -8.58 -4.94
N THR A 75 -19.75 -8.24 -4.05
CA THR A 75 -18.71 -7.23 -4.28
C THR A 75 -17.36 -7.93 -4.41
N THR A 76 -16.65 -7.67 -5.51
CA THR A 76 -15.30 -8.19 -5.73
C THR A 76 -14.32 -7.03 -5.85
N ALA A 77 -13.23 -7.10 -5.09
CA ALA A 77 -12.13 -6.15 -5.17
C ALA A 77 -11.11 -6.57 -6.23
N GLY A 78 -10.80 -5.67 -7.16
CA GLY A 78 -9.69 -5.83 -8.09
C GLY A 78 -8.33 -5.56 -7.43
N ASN A 79 -7.27 -5.69 -8.24
CA ASN A 79 -5.92 -5.31 -7.82
C ASN A 79 -5.79 -3.80 -7.61
N PHE A 80 -4.80 -3.41 -6.81
CA PHE A 80 -4.42 -2.02 -6.68
C PHE A 80 -3.66 -1.53 -7.91
N LEU A 81 -3.93 -0.30 -8.28
CA LEU A 81 -3.24 0.54 -9.23
C LEU A 81 -2.51 1.60 -8.41
N VAL A 82 -1.19 1.60 -8.46
CA VAL A 82 -0.37 2.64 -7.84
C VAL A 82 -0.39 3.87 -8.73
N LEU A 83 -0.92 4.98 -8.22
CA LEU A 83 -1.02 6.25 -8.96
C LEU A 83 0.17 7.17 -8.70
N THR A 84 0.85 6.96 -7.57
CA THR A 84 2.10 7.64 -7.23
C THR A 84 3.15 7.42 -8.30
N LYS A 85 3.84 8.50 -8.68
CA LYS A 85 5.04 8.42 -9.52
C LYS A 85 6.27 8.75 -8.70
N SER A 86 7.37 8.05 -8.98
CA SER A 86 8.66 8.27 -8.34
C SER A 86 9.07 9.76 -8.38
N GLY A 87 9.47 10.29 -7.23
CA GLY A 87 9.92 11.68 -7.04
C GLY A 87 8.80 12.73 -6.95
N GLN A 88 7.52 12.40 -7.15
CA GLN A 88 6.44 13.40 -7.17
C GLN A 88 5.80 13.67 -5.80
N SER A 89 5.87 12.71 -4.88
CA SER A 89 5.16 12.75 -3.60
C SER A 89 6.08 12.48 -2.41
N GLY A 90 7.37 12.79 -2.54
CA GLY A 90 8.38 12.47 -1.53
C GLY A 90 8.67 10.97 -1.41
N ILE A 91 8.41 10.18 -2.46
CA ILE A 91 8.77 8.77 -2.52
C ILE A 91 9.62 8.55 -3.78
N THR A 92 10.81 8.01 -3.61
CA THR A 92 11.72 7.65 -4.70
C THR A 92 11.83 6.14 -4.82
N TYR A 93 11.56 5.63 -6.01
CA TYR A 93 11.67 4.22 -6.35
C TYR A 93 12.12 4.03 -7.81
N PHE A 94 12.60 2.83 -8.12
CA PHE A 94 12.93 2.40 -9.48
C PHE A 94 12.35 1.02 -9.77
N ASP A 95 12.18 0.76 -11.06
CA ASP A 95 11.67 -0.49 -11.64
C ASP A 95 12.82 -1.33 -12.20
#